data_AF-A0A832IQA8-F1
#
_entry.id   AF-A0A832IQA8-F1
#
_cell.length_a   1.000
_cell.length_b   1.000
_cell.length_c   1.000
_cell.angle_alpha   90.00
_cell.angle_beta   90.00
_cell.angle_gamma   90.00
#
_symmetry.space_group_name_H-M   'P 1'
#
loop_
_entity.id
_entity.type
_entity.pdbx_description
1 polymer ?
#
loop_
_entity_poly.entity_id
_entity_poly.type
_entity_poly.pdbx_seq_one_letter_code
_entity_poly.pdbx_strand_id
1 'polypeptide(L)'
;MNEMSEDLVNKIVDTLKDHERRIAELERVLSERKTKKVEHTREVENVVQRVLSSSLETDRYSFLRKLSGLPLFLSVLELVSNEFNVDALSPSEISSILSGKFGIRAERSNVSHTLSSAITGGYVDRIKSAKGSGYVYRLTNRGLEYLRNTLPKYAAASEAELRPSDQSQA
;
A
#
# COMPACT_ATOMS: atom_id res chain seq x y z
N MET A 1 13.28 -54.12 42.06
CA MET A 1 12.40 -53.48 41.05
C MET A 1 12.24 -52.01 41.42
N ASN A 2 13.16 -51.13 41.02
CA ASN A 2 13.00 -49.68 41.22
C ASN A 2 13.77 -48.80 40.19
N GLU A 3 14.81 -49.32 39.53
CA GLU A 3 15.62 -48.56 38.56
C GLU A 3 14.85 -48.17 37.28
N MET A 4 13.95 -49.02 36.80
CA MET A 4 13.18 -48.75 35.57
C MET A 4 12.18 -47.59 35.74
N SER A 5 11.87 -47.22 37.00
CA SER A 5 11.01 -46.07 37.32
C SER A 5 11.79 -44.76 37.34
N GLU A 6 13.06 -44.76 37.75
CA GLU A 6 13.90 -43.55 37.76
C GLU A 6 14.30 -43.12 36.34
N ASP A 7 14.56 -44.08 35.46
CA ASP A 7 14.92 -43.79 34.07
C ASP A 7 13.77 -43.13 33.29
N LEU A 8 12.54 -43.57 33.57
CA LEU A 8 11.34 -42.96 33.01
C LEU A 8 11.12 -41.54 33.55
N VAL A 9 11.36 -41.32 34.84
CA VAL A 9 11.26 -40.00 35.47
C VAL A 9 12.30 -39.05 34.90
N ASN A 10 13.55 -39.48 34.74
CA ASN A 10 14.62 -38.66 34.15
C ASN A 10 14.29 -38.26 32.70
N LYS A 11 13.77 -39.20 31.90
CA LYS A 11 13.37 -38.93 30.53
C LYS A 11 12.22 -37.92 30.43
N ILE A 12 11.26 -37.97 31.35
CA ILE A 12 10.17 -37.00 31.44
C ILE A 12 10.71 -35.62 31.81
N VAL A 13 11.61 -35.54 32.79
CA VAL A 13 12.24 -34.28 33.23
C VAL A 13 13.02 -33.62 32.09
N ASP A 14 13.78 -34.40 31.33
CA ASP A 14 14.55 -33.86 30.19
C ASP A 14 13.64 -33.37 29.06
N THR A 15 12.54 -34.09 28.80
CA THR A 15 11.53 -33.67 27.81
C THR A 15 10.85 -32.36 28.23
N LEU A 16 10.54 -32.19 29.53
CA LEU A 16 9.95 -30.95 30.04
C LEU A 16 10.91 -29.77 29.92
N LYS A 17 12.19 -29.96 30.22
CA LYS A 17 13.22 -28.92 30.05
C LYS A 17 13.40 -28.50 28.59
N ASP A 18 13.28 -29.43 27.64
CA ASP A 18 13.32 -29.10 26.21
C ASP A 18 12.11 -28.26 25.80
N HIS A 19 10.91 -28.62 26.28
CA HIS A 19 9.70 -27.86 26.03
C HIS A 19 9.77 -26.44 26.60
N GLU A 20 10.28 -26.26 27.82
CA GLU A 20 10.47 -24.94 28.43
C GLU A 20 11.40 -24.04 27.59
N ARG A 21 12.50 -24.60 27.08
CA ARG A 21 13.41 -23.87 26.17
C ARG A 21 12.72 -23.47 24.87
N ARG A 22 11.91 -24.37 24.28
CA ARG A 22 11.17 -24.10 23.03
C ARG A 22 10.09 -23.03 23.24
N ILE A 23 9.42 -23.03 24.39
CA ILE A 23 8.45 -21.99 24.74
C ILE A 23 9.14 -20.63 24.85
N ALA A 24 10.26 -20.54 25.57
CA ALA A 24 11.00 -19.29 25.72
C ALA A 24 11.50 -18.73 24.38
N GLU A 25 11.99 -19.59 23.47
CA GLU A 25 12.43 -19.15 22.14
C GLU A 25 11.24 -18.70 21.27
N LEU A 26 10.09 -19.38 21.35
CA LEU A 26 8.88 -18.95 20.65
C LEU A 26 8.38 -17.59 21.15
N GLU A 27 8.43 -17.34 22.46
CA GLU A 27 8.07 -16.05 23.06
C GLU A 27 9.01 -14.94 22.58
N ARG A 28 10.33 -15.21 22.53
CA ARG A 28 11.32 -14.28 21.98
C ARG A 28 11.03 -13.96 20.52
N VAL A 29 10.85 -14.96 19.67
CA VAL A 29 10.53 -14.78 18.24
C VAL A 29 9.23 -14.00 18.05
N LEU A 30 8.21 -14.26 18.88
CA LEU A 30 6.95 -13.51 18.85
C LEU A 30 7.13 -12.04 19.24
N SER A 31 7.95 -11.75 20.26
CA SER A 31 8.25 -10.36 20.66
C SER A 31 9.02 -9.60 19.58
N GLU A 32 10.00 -10.23 18.93
CA GLU A 32 10.76 -9.64 17.81
C GLU A 32 9.89 -9.41 16.58
N ARG A 33 8.96 -10.32 16.28
CA ARG A 33 7.99 -10.11 15.19
C ARG A 33 6.97 -9.02 15.53
N LYS A 34 6.53 -8.93 16.78
CA LYS A 34 5.61 -7.87 17.22
C LYS A 34 6.26 -6.49 17.12
N THR A 35 7.50 -6.34 17.58
CA THR A 35 8.24 -5.06 17.50
C THR A 35 8.50 -4.62 16.06
N LYS A 36 9.00 -5.54 15.20
CA LYS A 36 9.18 -5.26 13.77
C LYS A 36 7.87 -4.90 13.06
N LYS A 37 6.76 -5.55 13.43
CA LYS A 37 5.43 -5.21 12.90
C LYS A 37 4.99 -3.81 13.33
N VAL A 38 5.25 -3.41 14.57
CA VAL A 38 4.88 -2.09 15.09
C VAL A 38 5.69 -0.97 14.43
N GLU A 39 7.00 -1.15 14.23
CA GLU A 39 7.85 -0.16 13.56
C GLU A 39 7.47 0.04 12.08
N HIS A 40 7.23 -1.05 11.35
CA HIS A 40 6.75 -0.96 9.97
C HIS A 40 5.34 -0.34 9.89
N THR A 41 4.48 -0.58 10.89
CA THR A 41 3.15 0.05 10.94
C THR A 41 3.28 1.56 11.17
N ARG A 42 4.25 2.03 11.98
CA ARG A 42 4.52 3.45 12.25
C ARG A 42 5.04 4.24 11.04
N GLU A 43 5.93 3.66 10.22
CA GLU A 43 6.44 4.31 9.00
C GLU A 43 5.38 4.45 7.89
N VAL A 44 4.45 3.49 7.84
CA VAL A 44 3.28 3.52 6.92
C VAL A 44 2.12 4.32 7.52
N GLU A 45 2.15 4.64 8.83
CA GLU A 45 0.96 5.04 9.59
C GLU A 45 0.41 6.42 9.25
N ASN A 46 1.17 7.30 8.59
CA ASN A 46 0.64 8.61 8.23
C ASN A 46 0.98 9.09 6.83
N VAL A 47 0.70 8.23 5.85
CA VAL A 47 0.74 8.57 4.41
C VAL A 47 0.04 9.88 4.10
N VAL A 48 -1.15 10.11 4.67
CA VAL A 48 -1.87 11.38 4.45
C VAL A 48 -1.03 12.54 4.94
N GLN A 49 -0.53 12.52 6.17
CA GLN A 49 0.31 13.61 6.67
C GLN A 49 1.59 13.77 5.85
N ARG A 50 2.26 12.68 5.46
CA ARG A 50 3.45 12.73 4.58
C ARG A 50 3.14 13.43 3.25
N VAL A 51 2.02 13.09 2.62
CA VAL A 51 1.60 13.71 1.35
C VAL A 51 1.25 15.18 1.56
N LEU A 52 0.51 15.50 2.63
CA LEU A 52 0.11 16.87 2.94
C LEU A 52 1.33 17.77 3.22
N SER A 53 2.26 17.31 4.05
CA SER A 53 3.45 18.06 4.47
C SER A 53 4.61 18.04 3.47
N SER A 54 4.52 17.24 2.40
CA SER A 54 5.57 17.15 1.39
C SER A 54 5.76 18.46 0.61
N SER A 55 6.95 18.67 0.04
CA SER A 55 7.21 19.73 -0.95
C SER A 55 6.75 19.35 -2.37
N LEU A 56 5.80 18.40 -2.49
CA LEU A 56 5.29 17.94 -3.78
C LEU A 56 4.83 19.12 -4.64
N GLU A 57 5.42 19.27 -5.83
CA GLU A 57 5.10 20.32 -6.78
C GLU A 57 3.70 20.10 -7.36
N THR A 58 2.70 20.79 -6.79
CA THR A 58 1.30 20.63 -7.20
C THR A 58 1.04 21.03 -8.66
N ASP A 59 1.90 21.86 -9.24
CA ASP A 59 1.77 22.35 -10.62
C ASP A 59 1.94 21.22 -11.64
N ARG A 60 2.83 20.26 -11.36
CA ARG A 60 2.98 19.01 -12.14
C ARG A 60 1.69 18.18 -12.15
N TYR A 61 0.83 18.39 -11.16
CA TYR A 61 -0.45 17.70 -11.00
C TYR A 61 -1.66 18.62 -11.18
N SER A 62 -1.48 19.80 -11.77
CA SER A 62 -2.56 20.76 -12.04
C SER A 62 -3.70 20.17 -12.88
N PHE A 63 -3.40 19.21 -13.75
CA PHE A 63 -4.39 18.48 -14.55
C PHE A 63 -5.42 17.73 -13.69
N LEU A 64 -5.10 17.34 -12.44
CA LEU A 64 -6.04 16.67 -11.53
C LEU A 64 -7.31 17.50 -11.31
N ARG A 65 -7.21 18.84 -11.32
CA ARG A 65 -8.36 19.75 -11.17
C ARG A 65 -9.37 19.64 -12.33
N LYS A 66 -8.94 19.11 -13.48
CA LYS A 66 -9.78 18.89 -14.65
C LYS A 66 -10.40 17.49 -14.68
N LEU A 67 -10.01 16.62 -13.75
CA LEU A 67 -10.49 15.24 -13.67
C LEU A 67 -11.59 15.10 -12.63
N SER A 68 -12.46 14.12 -12.86
CA SER A 68 -13.53 13.74 -11.95
C SER A 68 -13.75 12.23 -11.99
N GLY A 69 -14.27 11.67 -10.89
CA GLY A 69 -14.61 10.25 -10.83
C GLY A 69 -13.39 9.33 -10.93
N LEU A 70 -13.49 8.27 -11.73
CA LEU A 70 -12.49 7.20 -11.77
C LEU A 70 -11.08 7.70 -12.18
N PRO A 71 -10.88 8.44 -13.28
CA PRO A 71 -9.55 8.95 -13.65
C PRO A 71 -8.86 9.75 -12.55
N LEU A 72 -9.63 10.56 -11.80
CA LEU A 72 -9.10 11.34 -10.68
C LEU A 72 -8.58 10.42 -9.57
N PHE A 73 -9.38 9.44 -9.14
CA PHE A 73 -9.02 8.56 -8.02
C PHE A 73 -7.86 7.62 -8.37
N LEU A 74 -7.82 7.09 -9.60
CA LEU A 74 -6.69 6.28 -10.06
C LEU A 74 -5.40 7.11 -10.14
N SER A 75 -5.48 8.36 -10.59
CA SER A 75 -4.30 9.25 -10.66
C SER A 75 -3.72 9.53 -9.27
N VAL A 76 -4.55 9.60 -8.23
CA VAL A 76 -4.07 9.76 -6.84
C VAL A 76 -3.39 8.48 -6.35
N LEU A 77 -3.96 7.30 -6.64
CA LEU A 77 -3.33 6.02 -6.29
C LEU A 77 -1.95 5.89 -6.93
N GLU A 78 -1.83 6.21 -8.21
CA GLU A 78 -0.56 6.19 -8.93
C GLU A 78 0.45 7.20 -8.37
N LEU A 79 0.02 8.44 -8.12
CA LEU A 79 0.88 9.48 -7.55
C LEU A 79 1.47 9.03 -6.23
N VAL A 80 0.63 8.50 -5.35
CA VAL A 80 1.06 8.10 -4.00
C VAL A 80 1.93 6.84 -4.05
N SER A 81 1.66 5.93 -4.99
CA SER A 81 2.53 4.80 -5.30
C SER A 81 3.92 5.26 -5.74
N ASN A 82 4.00 6.16 -6.72
CA ASN A 82 5.27 6.57 -7.33
C ASN A 82 6.09 7.51 -6.43
N GLU A 83 5.45 8.49 -5.79
CA GLU A 83 6.16 9.55 -5.06
C GLU A 83 6.40 9.21 -3.58
N PHE A 84 5.58 8.32 -3.00
CA PHE A 84 5.62 8.02 -1.56
C PHE A 84 5.85 6.54 -1.25
N ASN A 85 5.95 5.68 -2.27
CA ASN A 85 6.12 4.23 -2.18
C ASN A 85 5.00 3.56 -1.36
N VAL A 86 3.75 3.90 -1.72
CA VAL A 86 2.54 3.44 -1.03
C VAL A 86 1.57 2.86 -2.04
N ASP A 87 1.46 1.54 -2.03
CA ASP A 87 0.73 0.80 -3.06
C ASP A 87 -0.79 0.91 -2.96
N ALA A 88 -1.34 1.24 -1.80
CA ALA A 88 -2.78 1.20 -1.56
C ALA A 88 -3.26 2.31 -0.63
N LEU A 89 -4.45 2.84 -0.92
CA LEU A 89 -5.12 3.85 -0.11
C LEU A 89 -6.57 3.49 0.16
N SER A 90 -7.06 3.87 1.33
CA SER A 90 -8.48 3.85 1.64
C SER A 90 -9.21 5.04 1.00
N PRO A 91 -10.54 4.95 0.81
CA PRO A 91 -11.33 6.07 0.31
C PRO A 91 -11.20 7.35 1.15
N SER A 92 -11.03 7.23 2.46
CA SER A 92 -10.85 8.38 3.36
C SER A 92 -9.51 9.06 3.13
N GLU A 93 -8.44 8.29 2.91
CA GLU A 93 -7.10 8.82 2.66
C GLU A 93 -7.05 9.54 1.31
N ILE A 94 -7.65 8.96 0.26
CA ILE A 94 -7.76 9.59 -1.06
C ILE A 94 -8.52 10.94 -0.96
N SER A 95 -9.67 10.94 -0.28
CA SER A 95 -10.47 12.16 -0.05
C SER A 95 -9.68 13.23 0.71
N SER A 96 -8.92 12.84 1.73
CA SER A 96 -8.08 13.75 2.52
C SER A 96 -6.92 14.33 1.72
N ILE A 97 -6.28 13.51 0.88
CA ILE A 97 -5.20 13.97 -0.01
C ILE A 97 -5.73 14.94 -1.06
N LEU A 98 -6.85 14.61 -1.71
CA LEU A 98 -7.48 15.47 -2.71
C LEU A 98 -7.85 16.83 -2.13
N SER A 99 -8.52 16.84 -0.98
CA SER A 99 -8.96 18.09 -0.34
C SER A 99 -7.80 18.87 0.26
N GLY A 100 -6.90 18.22 1.00
CA GLY A 100 -5.81 18.89 1.71
C GLY A 100 -4.63 19.29 0.83
N LYS A 101 -4.22 18.44 -0.13
CA LYS A 101 -3.05 18.73 -0.99
C LYS A 101 -3.42 19.48 -2.26
N PHE A 102 -4.56 19.13 -2.87
CA PHE A 102 -4.94 19.65 -4.18
C PHE A 102 -6.13 20.61 -4.13
N GLY A 103 -6.78 20.78 -2.97
CA GLY A 103 -7.98 21.63 -2.84
C GLY A 103 -9.17 21.12 -3.67
N ILE A 104 -9.21 19.81 -3.96
CA ILE A 104 -10.29 19.17 -4.73
C ILE A 104 -11.22 18.47 -3.75
N ARG A 105 -12.49 18.89 -3.72
CA ARG A 105 -13.49 18.26 -2.85
C ARG A 105 -13.94 16.93 -3.45
N ALA A 106 -13.71 15.83 -2.73
CA ALA A 106 -14.19 14.51 -3.08
C ALA A 106 -14.74 13.81 -1.84
N GLU A 107 -16.02 13.42 -1.87
CA GLU A 107 -16.64 12.73 -0.74
C GLU A 107 -16.18 11.28 -0.64
N ARG A 108 -15.88 10.82 0.58
CA ARG A 108 -15.46 9.44 0.86
C ARG A 108 -16.43 8.40 0.27
N SER A 109 -17.73 8.64 0.38
CA SER A 109 -18.79 7.79 -0.17
C SER A 109 -18.66 7.63 -1.69
N ASN A 110 -18.49 8.75 -2.41
CA ASN A 110 -18.30 8.77 -3.85
C ASN A 110 -17.01 8.07 -4.29
N VAL A 111 -15.89 8.32 -3.58
CA VAL A 111 -14.62 7.63 -3.81
C VAL A 111 -14.80 6.12 -3.65
N SER A 112 -15.40 5.70 -2.53
CA SER A 112 -15.63 4.27 -2.24
C SER A 112 -16.53 3.60 -3.27
N HIS A 113 -17.61 4.27 -3.68
CA HIS A 113 -18.53 3.73 -4.69
C HIS A 113 -17.84 3.57 -6.04
N THR A 114 -17.17 4.62 -6.51
CA THR A 114 -16.45 4.63 -7.79
C THR A 114 -15.38 3.55 -7.85
N LEU A 115 -14.54 3.43 -6.81
CA LEU A 115 -13.48 2.42 -6.77
C LEU A 115 -14.04 1.01 -6.61
N SER A 116 -15.17 0.83 -5.93
CA SER A 116 -15.81 -0.48 -5.84
C SER A 116 -16.33 -0.96 -7.20
N SER A 117 -16.94 -0.06 -7.98
CA SER A 117 -17.38 -0.37 -9.34
C SER A 117 -16.22 -0.65 -10.30
N ALA A 118 -15.06 -0.03 -10.04
CA ALA A 118 -13.84 -0.23 -10.84
C ALA A 118 -13.16 -1.59 -10.64
N ILE A 119 -13.55 -2.37 -9.62
CA ILE A 119 -13.07 -3.74 -9.40
C ILE A 119 -13.51 -4.64 -10.55
N THR A 120 -14.77 -4.54 -10.98
CA THR A 120 -15.31 -5.35 -12.10
C THR A 120 -14.58 -5.06 -13.41
N GLY A 121 -14.13 -3.81 -13.61
CA GLY A 121 -13.29 -3.41 -14.73
C GLY A 121 -11.83 -3.87 -14.61
N GLY A 122 -11.42 -4.41 -13.46
CA GLY A 122 -10.05 -4.83 -13.17
C GLY A 122 -9.06 -3.68 -13.04
N TYR A 123 -9.52 -2.45 -12.78
CA TYR A 123 -8.66 -1.27 -12.67
C TYR A 123 -8.00 -1.12 -11.29
N VAL A 124 -8.63 -1.71 -10.27
CA VAL A 124 -8.13 -1.70 -8.89
C VAL A 124 -8.36 -3.04 -8.21
N ASP A 125 -7.46 -3.38 -7.30
CA ASP A 125 -7.65 -4.47 -6.34
C ASP A 125 -8.19 -3.90 -5.02
N ARG A 126 -9.15 -4.61 -4.44
CA ARG A 126 -9.68 -4.29 -3.10
C ARG A 126 -9.06 -5.21 -2.06
N ILE A 127 -8.36 -4.64 -1.10
CA ILE A 127 -7.64 -5.37 -0.05
C ILE A 127 -8.26 -5.01 1.30
N LYS A 128 -8.43 -6.01 2.18
CA LYS A 128 -8.92 -5.77 3.54
C LYS A 128 -7.86 -4.98 4.30
N SER A 129 -8.26 -3.86 4.91
CA SER A 129 -7.34 -3.02 5.67
C SER A 129 -6.84 -3.74 6.92
N ALA A 130 -5.54 -3.65 7.19
CA ALA A 130 -4.97 -4.13 8.45
C ALA A 130 -5.34 -3.23 9.64
N LYS A 131 -5.76 -1.98 9.38
CA LYS A 131 -6.02 -0.93 10.39
C LYS A 131 -7.47 -0.94 10.93
N GLY A 132 -8.35 -1.83 10.48
CA GLY A 132 -9.73 -1.93 10.99
C GLY A 132 -10.76 -2.49 10.01
N SER A 133 -12.04 -2.24 10.29
CA SER A 133 -13.17 -2.62 9.41
C SER A 133 -13.24 -1.68 8.20
N GLY A 134 -12.38 -1.92 7.22
CA GLY A 134 -12.36 -1.12 6.00
C GLY A 134 -11.57 -1.79 4.89
N TYR A 135 -11.54 -1.14 3.74
CA TYR A 135 -10.82 -1.61 2.57
C TYR A 135 -9.89 -0.51 2.06
N VAL A 136 -8.76 -0.95 1.53
CA VAL A 136 -7.85 -0.13 0.74
C VAL A 136 -7.91 -0.60 -0.71
N TYR A 137 -7.62 0.30 -1.62
CA TYR A 137 -7.62 0.04 -3.04
C TYR A 137 -6.20 0.22 -3.56
N ARG A 138 -5.75 -0.74 -4.35
CA ARG A 138 -4.46 -0.74 -5.04
C ARG A 138 -4.70 -0.61 -6.53
N LEU A 139 -3.90 0.21 -7.20
CA LEU A 139 -3.95 0.35 -8.65
C LEU A 139 -3.39 -0.91 -9.33
N THR A 140 -4.07 -1.43 -10.35
CA THR A 140 -3.56 -2.55 -11.17
C THR A 140 -2.86 -2.05 -12.42
N ASN A 141 -2.14 -2.93 -13.12
CA ASN A 141 -1.55 -2.62 -14.43
C ASN A 141 -2.62 -2.16 -15.44
N ARG A 142 -3.79 -2.79 -15.44
CA ARG A 142 -4.90 -2.38 -16.31
C ARG A 142 -5.44 -0.99 -15.95
N GLY A 143 -5.44 -0.63 -14.66
CA GLY A 143 -5.76 0.72 -14.20
C GLY A 143 -4.74 1.77 -14.69
N LEU A 144 -3.45 1.42 -14.66
CA LEU A 144 -2.38 2.24 -15.23
C LEU A 144 -2.53 2.43 -16.74
N GLU A 145 -2.80 1.36 -17.48
CA GLU A 145 -3.05 1.42 -18.92
C GLU A 145 -4.27 2.30 -19.25
N TYR A 146 -5.34 2.18 -18.46
CA TYR A 146 -6.50 3.04 -18.59
C TYR A 146 -6.12 4.52 -18.41
N LEU A 147 -5.33 4.86 -17.38
CA LEU A 147 -4.84 6.23 -17.19
C LEU A 147 -3.99 6.71 -18.38
N ARG A 148 -3.11 5.85 -18.89
CA ARG A 148 -2.26 6.15 -20.05
C ARG A 148 -3.05 6.51 -21.30
N ASN A 149 -4.10 5.73 -21.56
CA ASN A 149 -4.97 5.94 -22.72
C ASN A 149 -5.95 7.11 -22.54
N THR A 150 -6.30 7.45 -21.29
CA THR A 150 -7.33 8.46 -21.00
C THR A 150 -6.75 9.85 -20.78
N LEU A 151 -5.49 9.97 -20.34
CA LEU A 151 -4.89 11.25 -19.97
C LEU A 151 -3.78 11.67 -20.93
N PRO A 152 -3.88 12.87 -21.56
CA PRO A 152 -2.88 13.37 -22.51
C PRO A 152 -1.45 13.43 -21.96
N LYS A 153 -1.29 13.67 -20.64
CA LYS A 153 0.04 13.73 -20.00
C LYS A 153 0.82 12.41 -20.07
N TYR A 154 0.10 11.28 -20.18
CA TYR A 154 0.72 9.97 -20.30
C TYR A 154 0.91 9.56 -21.75
N ALA A 155 0.02 10.00 -22.65
CA ALA A 155 0.19 9.84 -24.09
C ALA A 155 1.50 10.50 -24.58
N ALA A 156 1.82 11.70 -24.07
CA ALA A 156 3.07 12.39 -24.39
C ALA A 156 4.32 11.69 -23.84
N ALA A 157 4.22 10.99 -22.70
CA ALA A 157 5.34 10.24 -22.14
C ALA A 157 5.63 8.96 -22.94
N SER A 158 4.60 8.27 -23.45
CA SER A 158 4.80 7.09 -24.30
C SER A 158 5.36 7.43 -25.69
N GLU A 159 5.09 8.62 -26.24
CA GLU A 159 5.68 9.06 -27.52
C GLU A 159 7.14 9.48 -27.38
N ALA A 160 7.54 10.00 -26.22
CA ALA A 160 8.93 10.39 -25.95
C ALA A 160 9.88 9.18 -25.80
N GLU A 161 9.39 8.04 -25.28
CA GLU A 161 10.18 6.80 -25.13
C GLU A 161 10.33 6.02 -26.45
N LEU A 162 9.50 6.30 -27.47
CA LEU A 162 9.52 5.64 -28.79
C LEU A 162 10.34 6.38 -29.85
N ARG A 163 10.99 7.49 -29.51
CA ARG A 163 11.98 8.12 -30.38
C ARG A 163 13.36 7.54 -30.05
N PRO A 164 13.88 6.54 -30.81
CA PRO A 164 15.28 6.21 -30.73
C PRO A 164 16.07 7.50 -31.01
N SER A 165 17.10 7.72 -30.21
CA SER A 165 18.03 8.85 -30.27
C SER A 165 18.91 8.82 -31.54
N ASP A 166 18.33 8.56 -32.70
CA ASP A 166 19.01 8.66 -34.00
C ASP A 166 18.86 10.07 -34.55
N GLN A 167 19.48 11.03 -33.87
CA GLN A 167 20.10 12.19 -34.53
C GLN A 167 21.36 12.60 -33.75
N SER A 168 22.32 11.68 -33.66
CA SER A 168 23.72 12.05 -33.48
C SER A 168 24.38 12.11 -34.85
N GLN A 169 24.56 13.34 -35.32
CA GLN A 169 25.69 13.85 -36.11
C GLN A 169 26.21 13.01 -37.31
N ALA A 170 25.99 13.54 -38.52
CA ALA A 170 27.05 13.94 -39.45
C ALA A 170 26.48 14.87 -40.53
#